data_AF-A0A948XPT2-F1
#
_entry.id   AF-A0A948XPT2-F1
#
_cell.length_a   1.000
_cell.length_b   1.000
_cell.length_c   1.000
_cell.angle_alpha   90.00
_cell.angle_beta   90.00
_cell.angle_gamma   90.00
#
_symmetry.space_group_name_H-M   'P 1'
#
loop_
_entity.id
_entity.type
_entity.pdbx_description
1 polymer ?
#
loop_
_entity_poly.entity_id
_entity_poly.type
_entity_poly.pdbx_seq_one_letter_code
_entity_poly.pdbx_strand_id
1 'polypeptide(L)'
;MLTALLLLSGCAGWLTANQGPQQDTLYRVTILHTNDHHGRFWSNRYGEYGMAARKTLVDRIRKEVAAEGGHVLLLDAGDINT
;
A
#
# COMPACT_ATOMS: atom_id res chain seq x y z
N MET A 1 -31.75 -5.48 -36.59
CA MET A 1 -30.92 -6.66 -36.26
C MET A 1 -29.41 -6.39 -36.22
N LEU A 2 -28.95 -5.13 -36.28
CA LEU A 2 -27.50 -4.79 -36.18
C LEU A 2 -27.08 -4.26 -34.81
N THR A 3 -28.03 -3.82 -33.97
CA THR A 3 -27.79 -3.19 -32.67
C THR A 3 -27.53 -4.19 -31.54
N ALA A 4 -27.91 -5.47 -31.70
CA ALA A 4 -27.71 -6.49 -30.67
C ALA A 4 -26.28 -7.07 -30.62
N LEU A 5 -25.48 -6.93 -31.68
CA LEU A 5 -24.11 -7.47 -31.73
C LEU A 5 -23.09 -6.66 -30.92
N LEU A 6 -23.34 -5.37 -30.68
CA LEU A 6 -22.39 -4.51 -29.95
C LEU A 6 -22.38 -4.78 -28.44
N LEU A 7 -23.45 -5.36 -27.89
CA LEU A 7 -23.57 -5.62 -26.44
C LEU A 7 -22.84 -6.89 -25.98
N LEU A 8 -22.54 -7.84 -26.88
CA LEU A 8 -21.83 -9.08 -26.52
C LEU A 8 -20.30 -8.95 -26.53
N SER A 9 -19.74 -7.90 -27.13
CA SER A 9 -18.28 -7.71 -27.20
C SER A 9 -17.66 -7.10 -25.94
N GLY A 10 -18.48 -6.69 -24.95
CA GLY A 10 -18.00 -6.05 -23.71
C GLY A 10 -17.48 -7.01 -22.64
N CYS A 11 -17.84 -8.29 -22.68
CA CYS A 11 -17.51 -9.26 -21.63
C CYS A 11 -16.24 -10.09 -21.92
N ALA A 12 -15.71 -10.07 -23.14
CA ALA A 12 -14.55 -10.89 -23.51
C ALA A 12 -13.21 -10.35 -22.99
N GLY A 13 -13.11 -9.04 -22.68
CA GLY A 13 -11.87 -8.41 -22.22
C GLY A 13 -11.43 -8.82 -20.80
N TRP A 14 -12.34 -9.38 -20.00
CA TRP A 14 -12.07 -9.80 -18.62
C TRP A 14 -11.46 -11.20 -18.53
N LEU A 15 -11.64 -12.03 -19.57
CA LEU A 15 -11.13 -13.42 -19.59
C LEU A 15 -9.67 -13.51 -20.01
N THR A 16 -9.13 -12.48 -20.69
CA THR A 16 -7.73 -12.43 -21.17
C THR A 16 -6.84 -11.48 -20.38
N ALA A 17 -7.40 -10.71 -19.45
CA ALA A 17 -6.62 -9.86 -18.57
C ALA A 17 -5.90 -10.74 -17.55
N ASN A 18 -4.62 -11.01 -17.79
CA ASN A 18 -3.74 -11.73 -16.87
C ASN A 18 -3.70 -11.00 -15.52
N GLN A 19 -4.52 -11.42 -14.54
CA GLN A 19 -4.67 -10.78 -13.22
C GLN A 19 -3.54 -11.15 -12.23
N GLY A 20 -2.54 -11.92 -12.68
CA GLY A 20 -1.43 -12.39 -11.86
C GLY A 20 -0.17 -11.53 -11.99
N PRO A 21 0.81 -11.73 -11.09
CA PRO A 21 2.14 -11.15 -11.26
C PRO A 21 2.71 -11.52 -12.63
N GLN A 22 3.25 -10.54 -13.34
CA GLN A 22 3.93 -10.78 -14.61
C GLN A 22 5.12 -11.72 -14.38
N GLN A 23 5.23 -12.77 -15.20
CA GLN A 23 6.38 -13.68 -15.18
C GLN A 23 7.67 -12.93 -15.49
N ASP A 24 8.79 -13.45 -14.98
CA ASP A 24 10.15 -12.90 -15.16
C ASP A 24 10.30 -11.42 -14.81
N THR A 25 9.43 -10.91 -13.95
CA THR A 25 9.43 -9.51 -13.48
C THR A 25 9.94 -9.45 -12.05
N LEU A 26 10.92 -8.60 -11.80
CA LEU A 26 11.44 -8.35 -10.45
C LEU A 26 10.57 -7.30 -9.75
N TYR A 27 9.93 -7.68 -8.66
CA TYR A 27 9.18 -6.76 -7.80
C TYR A 27 9.99 -6.44 -6.54
N ARG A 28 10.16 -5.15 -6.23
CA ARG A 28 10.76 -4.70 -4.97
C ARG A 28 9.66 -4.35 -3.99
N VAL A 29 9.67 -4.98 -2.82
CA VAL A 29 8.71 -4.71 -1.74
C VAL A 29 9.47 -4.31 -0.49
N THR A 30 9.16 -3.12 0.03
CA THR A 30 9.63 -2.62 1.31
C THR A 30 8.55 -2.85 2.36
N ILE A 31 8.86 -3.62 3.39
CA ILE A 31 7.95 -3.85 4.51
C ILE A 31 8.36 -2.95 5.66
N LEU A 32 7.46 -2.02 6.02
CA LEU A 32 7.55 -1.22 7.24
C LEU A 32 6.69 -1.87 8.31
N HIS A 33 7.12 -1.86 9.56
CA HIS A 33 6.31 -2.40 10.64
C HIS A 33 6.40 -1.58 11.93
N THR A 34 5.32 -1.62 12.71
CA THR A 34 5.26 -1.15 14.10
C THR A 34 4.54 -2.17 14.98
N ASN A 35 4.66 -2.02 16.29
CA ASN A 35 3.97 -2.82 17.30
C ASN A 35 3.91 -1.98 18.59
N ASP A 36 3.08 -2.39 19.55
CA ASP A 36 3.11 -1.87 20.92
C ASP A 36 2.99 -0.34 20.97
N HIS A 37 1.94 0.19 20.33
CA HIS A 37 1.73 1.62 20.35
C HIS A 37 1.35 2.13 21.74
N HIS A 38 0.59 1.35 22.53
CA HIS A 38 0.17 1.69 23.91
C HIS A 38 -0.27 3.17 24.03
N GLY A 39 -1.19 3.59 23.16
CA GLY A 39 -1.77 4.94 23.19
C GLY A 39 -0.82 6.11 22.88
N ARG A 40 0.41 5.87 22.39
CA ARG A 40 1.42 6.92 22.11
C ARG A 40 1.15 7.75 20.84
N PHE A 41 -0.09 8.21 20.68
CA PHE A 41 -0.54 8.99 19.53
C PHE A 41 0.15 10.35 19.45
N TRP A 42 0.40 10.96 20.61
CA TRP A 42 1.03 12.27 20.72
C TRP A 42 2.54 12.17 20.97
N SER A 43 3.27 13.22 20.61
CA SER A 43 4.67 13.32 21.01
C SER A 43 4.76 13.43 22.53
N ASN A 44 5.81 12.85 23.13
CA ASN A 44 6.05 13.05 24.55
C ASN A 44 6.55 14.49 24.83
N ARG A 45 6.82 14.81 26.10
CA ARG A 45 7.30 16.15 26.53
C ARG A 45 8.64 16.57 25.91
N TYR A 46 9.40 15.63 25.36
CA TYR A 46 10.68 15.89 24.69
C TYR A 46 10.55 15.99 23.17
N GLY A 47 9.33 15.90 22.62
CA GLY A 47 9.08 15.94 21.19
C GLY A 47 9.35 14.62 20.47
N GLU A 48 9.48 13.51 21.20
CA GLU A 48 9.75 12.20 20.61
C GLU A 48 8.45 11.49 20.20
N TYR A 49 8.53 10.63 19.17
CA TYR A 49 7.44 9.79 18.67
C TYR A 49 6.23 10.58 18.11
N GLY A 50 5.03 10.07 18.31
CA GLY A 50 3.78 10.64 17.81
C GLY A 50 3.42 10.22 16.38
N MET A 51 2.12 10.10 16.12
CA MET A 51 1.59 9.67 14.82
C MET A 51 1.83 10.70 13.72
N ALA A 52 1.96 11.98 14.05
CA ALA A 52 2.28 13.03 13.09
C ALA A 52 3.70 12.86 12.51
N ALA A 53 4.70 12.66 13.38
CA ALA A 53 6.07 12.39 12.94
C ALA A 53 6.15 11.06 12.17
N ARG A 54 5.47 10.02 12.65
CA ARG A 54 5.37 8.73 11.96
C ARG A 54 4.77 8.86 10.56
N LYS A 55 3.68 9.61 10.40
CA LYS A 55 3.05 9.87 9.10
C LYS A 55 4.02 10.53 8.12
N THR A 56 4.71 11.59 8.57
CA THR A 56 5.71 12.27 7.74
C THR A 56 6.82 11.34 7.30
N LEU A 57 7.34 10.51 8.22
CA LEU A 57 8.37 9.51 7.91
C LEU A 57 7.88 8.46 6.91
N VAL A 58 6.71 7.86 7.15
CA VAL A 58 6.12 6.83 6.28
C VAL A 58 5.85 7.40 4.89
N ASP A 59 5.34 8.62 4.79
CA ASP A 59 5.08 9.28 3.50
C ASP A 59 6.35 9.54 2.71
N ARG A 60 7.42 9.96 3.40
CA ARG A 60 8.72 10.15 2.77
C ARG A 60 9.25 8.82 2.22
N ILE A 61 9.21 7.75 3.01
CA ILE A 61 9.63 6.41 2.56
C ILE A 61 8.78 5.94 1.37
N ARG A 62 7.46 6.14 1.41
CA ARG A 62 6.58 5.79 0.29
C ARG A 62 6.96 6.53 -1.00
N LYS A 63 7.31 7.82 -0.90
CA LYS A 63 7.77 8.61 -2.05
C LYS A 63 9.12 8.10 -2.58
N GLU A 64 10.08 7.83 -1.70
CA GLU A 64 11.40 7.29 -2.05
C GLU A 64 11.26 5.94 -2.77
N VAL A 65 10.53 4.99 -2.17
CA VAL A 65 10.31 3.65 -2.74
C VAL A 65 9.54 3.72 -4.07
N ALA A 66 8.54 4.61 -4.19
CA ALA A 66 7.81 4.80 -5.44
C ALA A 66 8.71 5.38 -6.55
N ALA A 67 9.61 6.30 -6.22
CA ALA A 67 10.58 6.86 -7.17
C ALA A 67 11.56 5.79 -7.69
N GLU A 68 11.81 4.74 -6.90
CA GLU A 68 12.64 3.58 -7.28
C GLU A 68 11.85 2.46 -7.99
N GLY A 69 10.54 2.65 -8.22
CA GLY A 69 9.67 1.64 -8.82
C GLY A 69 9.32 0.46 -7.90
N GLY A 70 9.48 0.62 -6.59
CA GLY A 70 9.12 -0.37 -5.59
C GLY A 70 7.72 -0.18 -5.00
N HIS A 71 7.34 -1.09 -4.10
CA HIS A 71 6.07 -1.10 -3.39
C HIS A 71 6.30 -1.05 -1.87
N VAL A 72 5.41 -0.39 -1.13
CA VAL A 72 5.47 -0.34 0.34
C VAL A 72 4.26 -1.00 0.96
N LEU A 73 4.50 -1.96 1.86
CA LEU A 73 3.52 -2.50 2.79
C LEU A 73 3.86 -2.02 4.21
N LEU A 74 2.90 -1.39 4.89
CA LEU A 74 3.04 -1.01 6.30
C LEU A 74 2.15 -1.95 7.14
N LEU A 75 2.75 -2.64 8.09
CA LEU A 75 2.07 -3.55 9.01
C LEU A 75 2.13 -2.99 10.43
N ASP A 76 1.07 -3.19 11.20
CA ASP A 76 1.10 -2.95 12.63
C ASP A 76 0.73 -4.27 13.35
N ALA A 77 1.57 -4.70 14.29
CA ALA A 77 1.40 -5.98 14.98
C ALA A 77 0.43 -5.91 16.19
N GLY A 78 -0.21 -4.76 16.41
CA GLY A 78 -1.23 -4.59 17.44
C GLY A 78 -0.72 -3.96 18.73
N ASP A 79 -1.55 -4.09 19.77
CA ASP A 79 -1.42 -3.42 21.06
C ASP A 79 -1.44 -1.88 20.95
N ILE A 80 -2.51 -1.39 20.32
CA ILE A 80 -2.72 0.03 20.06
C ILE A 80 -3.26 0.80 21.28
N ASN A 81 -4.12 0.17 22.08
CA ASN A 81 -5.08 0.87 22.95
C ASN A 81 -4.77 0.88 24.45
N THR A 82 -3.70 0.23 24.91
CA THR A 82 -3.36 0.15 26.34
C THR A 82 -3.07 1.52 26.95
#